data_AF-A0A6M8B3V2-F1
#
_entry.id   AF-A0A6M8B3V2-F1
#
_cell.length_a   1.000
_cell.length_b   1.000
_cell.length_c   1.000
_cell.angle_alpha   90.00
_cell.angle_beta   90.00
_cell.angle_gamma   90.00
#
_symmetry.space_group_name_H-M   'P 1'
#
loop_
_entity.id
_entity.type
_entity.pdbx_description
1 polymer ?
#
loop_
_entity_poly.entity_id
_entity_poly.type
_entity_poly.pdbx_seq_one_letter_code
_entity_poly.pdbx_strand_id
1 'polypeptide(L)'
;MSAPDAVGRPTARTAETAFRAAGRRVAVIGTALAAACLAAGAASGGRALAGAAWGAGAGLVLTVITAVALLVPWQRFPLMAPAGVMLSFAAKIAVMVAVVLLAGPHRAGFSRPWFLASLALILIVVTIVEVVALARGRALTVESQGEAGPAPPRPANAR
;
A
#
# COMPACT_ATOMS: atom_id res chain seq x y z
N MET A 1 15.40 38.74 -7.74
CA MET A 1 15.81 37.34 -7.61
C MET A 1 14.92 36.73 -6.53
N SER A 2 13.78 36.18 -6.94
CA SER A 2 12.69 35.77 -6.03
C SER A 2 12.86 34.31 -5.66
N ALA A 3 12.83 33.99 -4.37
CA ALA A 3 12.84 32.63 -3.86
C ALA A 3 11.42 32.25 -3.36
N PRO A 4 10.63 31.48 -4.12
CA PRO A 4 9.41 30.87 -3.62
C PRO A 4 9.59 29.35 -3.40
N ASP A 5 10.65 28.92 -2.70
CA ASP A 5 10.92 27.48 -2.50
C ASP A 5 10.61 26.97 -1.08
N ALA A 6 10.22 27.86 -0.14
CA ALA A 6 10.10 27.49 1.27
C ALA A 6 8.74 26.86 1.62
N VAL A 7 7.67 27.20 0.90
CA VAL A 7 6.30 26.80 1.27
C VAL A 7 5.95 25.37 0.78
N GLY A 8 6.56 24.89 -0.31
CA GLY A 8 6.28 23.55 -0.86
C GLY A 8 7.10 22.39 -0.27
N ARG A 9 8.22 22.67 0.40
CA ARG A 9 9.16 21.66 0.91
C ARG A 9 8.68 20.90 2.17
N PRO A 10 8.05 21.54 3.18
CA PRO A 10 7.61 20.85 4.39
C PRO A 10 6.52 19.81 4.09
N THR A 11 5.54 20.18 3.26
CA THR A 11 4.36 19.36 2.93
C THR A 11 4.74 18.12 2.13
N ALA A 12 5.64 18.27 1.15
CA ALA A 12 6.13 17.15 0.34
C ALA A 12 6.90 16.10 1.18
N ARG A 13 7.70 16.57 2.16
CA ARG A 13 8.46 15.69 3.06
C ARG A 13 7.53 14.91 4.01
N THR A 14 6.44 15.52 4.48
CA THR A 14 5.43 14.85 5.31
C THR A 14 4.61 13.81 4.53
N ALA A 15 4.30 14.08 3.27
CA ALA A 15 3.66 13.08 2.41
C ALA A 15 4.58 11.87 2.20
N GLU A 16 5.85 12.08 1.85
CA GLU A 16 6.81 10.98 1.62
C GLU A 16 6.96 10.06 2.85
N THR A 17 7.02 10.62 4.06
CA THR A 17 7.11 9.82 5.29
C THR A 17 5.84 9.01 5.54
N ALA A 18 4.66 9.57 5.28
CA ALA A 18 3.39 8.86 5.40
C ALA A 18 3.28 7.68 4.41
N PHE A 19 3.67 7.88 3.15
CA PHE A 19 3.68 6.82 2.13
C PHE A 19 4.66 5.70 2.49
N ARG A 20 5.88 6.03 2.94
CA ARG A 20 6.85 5.00 3.39
C ARG A 20 6.37 4.24 4.61
N ALA A 21 5.75 4.92 5.58
CA ALA A 21 5.18 4.27 6.75
C ALA A 21 4.02 3.33 6.35
N ALA A 22 3.15 3.75 5.41
CA ALA A 22 2.11 2.91 4.85
C ALA A 22 2.69 1.68 4.15
N GLY A 23 3.69 1.87 3.28
CA GLY A 23 4.37 0.78 2.58
C GLY A 23 4.99 -0.25 3.53
N ARG A 24 5.65 0.19 4.61
CA ARG A 24 6.19 -0.71 5.64
C ARG A 24 5.09 -1.49 6.39
N ARG A 25 4.00 -0.83 6.77
CA ARG A 25 2.87 -1.48 7.46
C ARG A 25 2.18 -2.51 6.57
N VAL A 26 1.94 -2.16 5.30
CA VAL A 26 1.39 -3.07 4.29
C VAL A 26 2.28 -4.30 4.13
N ALA A 27 3.60 -4.12 4.00
CA ALA A 27 4.53 -5.24 3.89
C ALA A 27 4.46 -6.17 5.11
N VAL A 28 4.55 -5.62 6.33
CA VAL A 28 4.52 -6.40 7.57
C VAL A 28 3.20 -7.14 7.76
N ILE A 29 2.06 -6.47 7.56
CA ILE A 29 0.75 -7.07 7.77
C ILE A 29 0.45 -8.12 6.70
N GLY A 30 0.76 -7.84 5.43
CA GLY A 30 0.57 -8.81 4.36
C GLY A 30 1.45 -10.06 4.54
N THR A 31 2.71 -9.93 4.99
CA THR A 31 3.56 -11.09 5.30
C THR A 31 3.01 -11.89 6.49
N ALA A 32 2.56 -11.20 7.54
CA ALA A 32 1.96 -11.85 8.70
C ALA A 32 0.66 -12.61 8.34
N LEU A 33 -0.20 -12.02 7.52
CA LEU A 33 -1.43 -12.66 7.04
C LEU A 33 -1.13 -13.85 6.15
N ALA A 34 -0.14 -13.76 5.26
CA ALA A 34 0.26 -14.89 4.43
C ALA A 34 0.73 -16.07 5.29
N ALA A 35 1.55 -15.81 6.31
CA ALA A 35 1.98 -16.82 7.28
C ALA A 35 0.80 -17.42 8.06
N ALA A 36 -0.14 -16.58 8.52
CA ALA A 36 -1.35 -17.02 9.22
C ALA A 36 -2.25 -17.88 8.33
N CYS A 37 -2.44 -17.52 7.06
CA CYS A 37 -3.22 -18.31 6.10
C CYS A 37 -2.57 -19.68 5.85
N LEU A 38 -1.24 -19.73 5.72
CA LEU A 38 -0.49 -20.99 5.58
C LEU A 38 -0.65 -21.88 6.82
N ALA A 39 -0.51 -21.30 8.02
CA ALA A 39 -0.69 -22.03 9.27
C ALA A 39 -2.13 -22.58 9.41
N ALA A 40 -3.14 -21.78 9.09
CA ALA A 40 -4.54 -22.19 9.13
C ALA A 40 -4.85 -23.28 8.08
N GLY A 41 -4.27 -23.17 6.88
CA GLY A 41 -4.35 -24.19 5.85
C GLY A 41 -3.68 -25.50 6.27
N ALA A 42 -2.51 -25.44 6.91
CA ALA A 42 -1.79 -26.60 7.43
C ALA A 42 -2.63 -27.35 8.49
N ALA A 43 -3.26 -26.61 9.40
CA ALA A 43 -4.16 -27.18 10.41
C ALA A 43 -5.42 -27.82 9.82
N SER A 44 -5.78 -27.46 8.58
CA SER A 44 -7.02 -27.92 7.90
C SER A 44 -6.79 -29.05 6.90
N GLY A 45 -5.55 -29.53 6.73
CA GLY A 45 -5.20 -30.69 5.89
C GLY A 45 -4.54 -30.32 4.53
N GLY A 46 -4.01 -31.33 3.83
CA GLY A 46 -3.11 -31.11 2.68
C GLY A 46 -3.71 -30.31 1.51
N ARG A 47 -4.97 -30.57 1.14
CA ARG A 47 -5.65 -29.81 0.07
C ARG A 47 -5.94 -28.37 0.49
N ALA A 48 -6.22 -28.14 1.77
CA ALA A 48 -6.44 -26.82 2.34
C ALA A 48 -5.13 -26.03 2.37
N LEU A 49 -4.04 -26.64 2.84
CA LEU A 49 -2.69 -26.07 2.78
C LEU A 49 -2.27 -25.72 1.36
N ALA A 50 -2.49 -26.61 0.39
CA ALA A 50 -2.18 -26.32 -1.01
C ALA A 50 -3.00 -25.13 -1.53
N GLY A 51 -4.29 -25.05 -1.19
CA GLY A 51 -5.15 -23.92 -1.56
C GLY A 51 -4.67 -22.61 -0.94
N ALA A 52 -4.40 -22.65 0.37
CA ALA A 52 -3.87 -21.53 1.13
C ALA A 52 -2.50 -21.08 0.61
N ALA A 53 -1.62 -21.99 0.19
CA ALA A 53 -0.32 -21.65 -0.37
C ALA A 53 -0.45 -20.88 -1.69
N TRP A 54 -1.36 -21.31 -2.58
CA TRP A 54 -1.65 -20.57 -3.81
C TRP A 54 -2.24 -19.19 -3.52
N GLY A 55 -3.24 -19.10 -2.63
CA GLY A 55 -3.92 -17.84 -2.34
C GLY A 55 -3.05 -16.86 -1.56
N ALA A 56 -2.36 -17.34 -0.52
CA ALA A 56 -1.41 -16.58 0.26
C ALA A 56 -0.18 -16.17 -0.56
N GLY A 57 0.33 -17.04 -1.41
CA GLY A 57 1.43 -16.71 -2.34
C GLY A 57 1.05 -15.58 -3.29
N ALA A 58 -0.10 -15.69 -3.96
CA ALA A 58 -0.62 -14.62 -4.82
C ALA A 58 -0.85 -13.32 -4.05
N GLY A 59 -1.49 -13.39 -2.87
CA GLY A 59 -1.72 -12.24 -2.00
C GLY A 59 -0.43 -11.57 -1.54
N LEU A 60 0.61 -12.35 -1.24
CA LEU A 60 1.94 -11.85 -0.85
C LEU A 60 2.60 -11.11 -2.01
N VAL A 61 2.59 -11.66 -3.22
CA VAL A 61 3.15 -11.00 -4.41
C VAL A 61 2.43 -9.67 -4.68
N LEU A 62 1.10 -9.65 -4.61
CA LEU A 62 0.31 -8.42 -4.77
C LEU A 62 0.62 -7.40 -3.66
N THR A 63 0.79 -7.85 -2.42
CA THR A 63 1.22 -7.01 -1.29
C THR A 63 2.58 -6.38 -1.57
N VAL A 64 3.55 -7.15 -2.06
CA VAL A 64 4.89 -6.63 -2.39
C VAL A 64 4.81 -5.57 -3.47
N ILE A 65 4.03 -5.78 -4.53
CA ILE A 65 3.82 -4.78 -5.59
C ILE A 65 3.28 -3.48 -4.98
N THR A 66 2.27 -3.56 -4.13
CA THR A 66 1.70 -2.40 -3.44
C THR A 66 2.72 -1.72 -2.52
N ALA A 67 3.43 -2.48 -1.69
CA ALA A 67 4.44 -1.94 -0.78
C ALA A 67 5.56 -1.21 -1.54
N VAL A 68 6.07 -1.79 -2.63
CA VAL A 68 7.10 -1.16 -3.48
C VAL A 68 6.57 0.14 -4.09
N ALA A 69 5.34 0.12 -4.62
CA ALA A 69 4.72 1.32 -5.17
C ALA A 69 4.61 2.45 -4.13
N LEU A 70 4.33 2.14 -2.86
CA LEU A 70 4.28 3.11 -1.76
C LEU A 70 5.66 3.58 -1.29
N LEU A 71 6.70 2.78 -1.46
CA LEU A 71 8.06 3.09 -1.03
C LEU A 71 8.85 3.93 -2.06
N VAL A 72 8.46 3.87 -3.34
CA VAL A 72 9.11 4.65 -4.40
C VAL A 72 8.86 6.15 -4.18
N PRO A 73 9.90 7.00 -4.21
CA PRO A 73 9.77 8.43 -3.96
C PRO A 73 9.28 9.18 -5.23
N TRP A 74 8.03 8.96 -5.63
CA TRP A 74 7.43 9.54 -6.84
C TRP A 74 7.49 11.07 -6.90
N GLN A 75 7.63 11.75 -5.75
CA GLN A 75 7.80 13.20 -5.66
C GLN A 75 9.09 13.70 -6.33
N ARG A 76 10.12 12.85 -6.45
CA ARG A 76 11.35 13.18 -7.18
C ARG A 76 11.17 13.09 -8.70
N PHE A 77 10.16 12.36 -9.16
CA PHE A 77 9.89 12.08 -10.57
C PHE A 77 8.38 12.22 -10.87
N PRO A 78 7.79 13.42 -10.74
CA PRO A 78 6.34 13.62 -10.84
C PRO A 78 5.78 13.21 -12.22
N LEU A 79 6.56 13.39 -13.29
CA LEU A 79 6.18 12.97 -14.64
C LEU A 79 6.13 11.44 -14.79
N MET A 80 6.81 10.68 -13.93
CA MET A 80 6.81 9.22 -13.92
C MET A 80 5.76 8.63 -12.97
N ALA A 81 5.14 9.44 -12.10
CA ALA A 81 4.16 8.95 -11.12
C ALA A 81 2.94 8.27 -11.78
N PRO A 82 2.32 8.80 -12.85
CA PRO A 82 1.23 8.11 -13.54
C PRO A 82 1.68 6.80 -14.18
N ALA A 83 2.87 6.78 -14.80
CA ALA A 83 3.46 5.57 -15.38
C ALA A 83 3.73 4.50 -14.30
N GLY A 84 4.14 4.92 -13.10
CA GLY A 84 4.30 4.07 -11.93
C GLY A 84 3.00 3.39 -11.50
N VAL A 85 1.90 4.15 -11.47
CA VAL A 85 0.56 3.61 -11.17
C VAL A 85 0.15 2.59 -12.23
N MET A 86 0.28 2.93 -13.52
CA MET A 86 -0.02 2.02 -14.63
C MET A 86 0.83 0.74 -14.58
N LEU A 87 2.13 0.86 -14.30
CA LEU A 87 3.04 -0.28 -14.15
C LEU A 87 2.60 -1.17 -12.98
N SER A 88 2.22 -0.57 -11.85
CA SER A 88 1.75 -1.33 -10.68
C SER A 88 0.45 -2.08 -10.98
N PHE A 89 -0.44 -1.48 -11.76
CA PHE A 89 -1.68 -2.11 -12.20
C PHE A 89 -1.39 -3.25 -13.17
N ALA A 90 -0.56 -3.01 -14.19
CA ALA A 90 -0.12 -4.04 -15.14
C ALA A 90 0.53 -5.23 -14.44
N ALA A 91 1.38 -4.97 -13.43
CA ALA A 91 2.00 -6.02 -12.62
C ALA A 91 0.95 -6.86 -11.86
N LYS A 92 -0.08 -6.23 -11.27
CA LYS A 92 -1.17 -6.97 -10.60
C LYS A 92 -1.98 -7.82 -11.57
N ILE A 93 -2.28 -7.30 -12.77
CA ILE A 93 -2.93 -8.07 -13.82
C ILE A 93 -2.07 -9.27 -14.23
N ALA A 94 -0.78 -9.06 -14.46
CA ALA A 94 0.16 -10.12 -14.81
C ALA A 94 0.21 -11.21 -13.73
N VAL A 95 0.18 -10.84 -12.44
CA VAL A 95 0.08 -11.81 -11.33
C VAL A 95 -1.21 -12.61 -11.42
N MET A 96 -2.36 -11.96 -11.65
CA MET A 96 -3.63 -12.68 -11.74
C MET A 96 -3.68 -13.62 -12.94
N VAL A 97 -3.14 -13.19 -14.09
CA VAL A 97 -3.00 -14.05 -15.28
C VAL A 97 -2.09 -15.24 -14.96
N ALA A 98 -0.91 -15.00 -14.39
CA ALA A 98 0.04 -16.04 -14.02
C ALA A 98 -0.60 -17.05 -13.07
N VAL A 99 -1.31 -16.59 -12.03
CA VAL A 99 -2.04 -17.45 -11.09
C VAL A 99 -3.08 -18.31 -11.81
N VAL A 100 -3.88 -17.74 -12.71
CA VAL A 100 -4.88 -18.51 -13.48
C VAL A 100 -4.24 -19.56 -14.37
N LEU A 101 -3.14 -19.22 -15.05
CA LEU A 101 -2.41 -20.14 -15.93
C LEU A 101 -1.71 -21.25 -15.15
N LEU A 102 -1.06 -20.92 -14.03
CA LEU A 102 -0.30 -21.86 -13.20
C LEU A 102 -1.21 -22.76 -12.35
N ALA A 103 -2.26 -22.19 -11.76
CA ALA A 103 -3.22 -22.95 -10.96
C ALA A 103 -4.16 -23.78 -11.84
N GLY A 104 -4.32 -23.41 -13.12
CA GLY A 104 -5.18 -24.06 -14.10
C GLY A 104 -5.03 -25.58 -14.19
N PRO A 105 -3.81 -26.09 -14.46
CA PRO A 105 -3.51 -27.53 -14.49
C PRO A 105 -3.65 -28.22 -13.12
N HIS A 106 -3.53 -27.48 -12.02
CA HIS A 106 -3.46 -28.02 -10.66
C HIS A 106 -4.78 -27.91 -9.88
N ARG A 107 -5.88 -27.48 -10.52
CA ARG A 107 -7.17 -27.20 -9.86
C ARG A 107 -7.74 -28.40 -9.07
N ALA A 108 -7.41 -29.62 -9.48
CA ALA A 108 -7.85 -30.83 -8.79
C ALA A 108 -7.04 -31.12 -7.52
N GLY A 109 -5.85 -30.54 -7.36
CA GLY A 109 -4.92 -30.79 -6.26
C GLY A 109 -5.08 -29.89 -5.03
N PHE A 110 -5.85 -28.80 -5.12
CA PHE A 110 -6.01 -27.84 -4.03
C PHE A 110 -7.48 -27.49 -3.73
N SER A 111 -7.73 -26.96 -2.54
CA SER A 111 -9.05 -26.50 -2.11
C SER A 111 -9.34 -25.09 -2.65
N ARG A 112 -10.35 -24.95 -3.51
CA ARG A 112 -10.77 -23.66 -4.08
C ARG A 112 -11.26 -22.66 -3.02
N PRO A 113 -12.06 -23.05 -2.01
CA PRO A 113 -12.43 -22.14 -0.93
C PRO A 113 -11.22 -21.59 -0.18
N TRP A 114 -10.23 -22.42 0.16
CA TRP A 114 -9.02 -21.98 0.85
C TRP A 114 -8.14 -21.07 -0.01
N PHE A 115 -8.05 -21.33 -1.31
CA PHE A 115 -7.41 -20.41 -2.25
C PHE A 115 -8.08 -19.03 -2.26
N LEU A 116 -9.40 -18.98 -2.45
CA LEU A 116 -10.14 -17.72 -2.52
C LEU A 116 -10.16 -16.98 -1.17
N ALA A 117 -10.39 -17.70 -0.07
CA ALA A 117 -10.48 -17.10 1.26
C ALA A 117 -9.15 -16.46 1.70
N SER A 118 -8.03 -17.17 1.52
CA SER A 118 -6.70 -16.61 1.87
C SER A 118 -6.35 -15.41 0.99
N LEU A 119 -6.59 -15.49 -0.32
CA LEU A 119 -6.36 -14.37 -1.24
C LEU A 119 -7.23 -13.16 -0.87
N ALA A 120 -8.54 -13.36 -0.70
CA ALA A 120 -9.49 -12.29 -0.39
C ALA A 120 -9.16 -11.63 0.96
N LEU A 121 -8.86 -12.44 1.99
CA LEU A 121 -8.51 -11.93 3.31
C LEU A 121 -7.29 -11.00 3.24
N ILE A 122 -6.21 -11.42 2.57
CA ILE A 122 -5.01 -10.60 2.42
C ILE A 122 -5.34 -9.30 1.69
N LEU A 123 -6.04 -9.38 0.55
CA LEU A 123 -6.37 -8.20 -0.25
C LEU A 123 -7.22 -7.20 0.52
N ILE A 124 -8.26 -7.66 1.21
CA ILE A 124 -9.14 -6.80 2.00
C ILE A 124 -8.36 -6.11 3.12
N VAL A 125 -7.64 -6.87 3.94
CA VAL A 125 -6.95 -6.31 5.12
C VAL A 125 -5.82 -5.39 4.70
N VAL A 126 -5.01 -5.76 3.70
CA VAL A 126 -3.93 -4.90 3.19
C VAL A 126 -4.49 -3.60 2.62
N THR A 127 -5.59 -3.67 1.87
CA THR A 127 -6.25 -2.46 1.32
C THR A 127 -6.75 -1.55 2.44
N ILE A 128 -7.38 -2.11 3.48
CA ILE A 128 -7.84 -1.33 4.64
C ILE A 128 -6.65 -0.67 5.33
N VAL A 129 -5.57 -1.41 5.57
CA VAL A 129 -4.35 -0.88 6.20
C VAL A 129 -3.74 0.25 5.39
N GLU A 130 -3.63 0.08 4.08
CA GLU A 130 -3.14 1.09 3.16
C GLU A 130 -3.99 2.36 3.23
N VAL A 131 -5.31 2.24 3.07
CA VAL A 131 -6.26 3.37 3.09
C VAL A 131 -6.21 4.09 4.44
N VAL A 132 -6.23 3.37 5.56
CA VAL A 132 -6.17 3.96 6.91
C VAL A 132 -4.83 4.65 7.15
N ALA A 133 -3.71 4.05 6.72
CA ALA A 133 -2.39 4.64 6.88
C ALA A 133 -2.24 5.94 6.08
N LEU A 134 -2.73 5.95 4.84
CA LEU A 134 -2.71 7.14 3.99
C LEU A 134 -3.69 8.23 4.48
N ALA A 135 -4.88 7.84 4.96
CA ALA A 135 -5.85 8.77 5.53
C ALA A 135 -5.29 9.50 6.76
N ARG A 136 -4.61 8.77 7.66
CA ARG A 136 -3.93 9.36 8.82
C ARG A 136 -2.80 10.31 8.39
N GLY A 137 -2.05 9.95 7.34
CA GLY A 137 -1.03 10.83 6.76
C GLY A 137 -1.61 12.15 6.24
N ARG A 138 -2.78 12.12 5.60
CA ARG A 138 -3.47 13.33 5.12
C ARG A 138 -4.02 14.20 6.25
N ALA A 139 -4.61 13.60 7.29
CA ALA A 139 -5.11 14.36 8.44
C ALA A 139 -3.99 15.20 9.10
N LEU A 140 -2.80 14.61 9.27
CA LEU A 140 -1.63 15.31 9.81
C LEU A 140 -1.14 16.48 8.93
N THR A 141 -1.30 16.39 7.60
CA THR A 141 -0.94 17.50 6.70
C THR A 141 -1.94 18.67 6.75
N VAL A 142 -3.21 18.42 7.09
CA VAL A 142 -4.25 19.46 7.13
C VAL A 142 -4.16 20.28 8.42
N GLU A 143 -3.99 19.63 9.57
CA GLU A 143 -3.88 20.32 10.87
C GLU A 143 -2.69 21.29 10.91
N SER A 144 -1.55 20.88 10.33
CA SER A 144 -0.35 21.71 10.22
C SER A 144 -0.54 22.98 9.38
N GLN A 145 -1.58 23.07 8.53
CA GLN A 145 -1.90 24.29 7.77
C GLN A 145 -2.90 25.20 8.51
N GLY A 146 -3.69 24.65 9.44
CA GLY A 146 -4.69 25.39 10.23
C GLY A 146 -4.09 26.19 11.39
N GLU A 147 -2.93 25.79 11.90
CA GLU A 147 -2.30 26.40 13.09
C GLU A 147 -1.36 27.58 12.75
N ALA A 148 -1.30 28.00 11.48
CA ALA A 148 -0.69 29.28 11.09
C ALA A 148 -1.63 30.43 11.49
N GLY A 149 -1.61 30.79 12.77
CA GLY A 149 -2.41 31.88 13.33
C GLY A 149 -2.21 33.22 12.60
N PRO A 150 -3.23 34.10 12.56
CA PRO A 150 -3.16 35.37 11.84
C PRO A 150 -1.97 36.21 12.34
N ALA A 151 -1.19 36.73 11.39
CA ALA A 151 -0.04 37.57 11.70
C ALA A 151 -0.45 38.74 12.62
N PRO A 152 0.35 39.06 13.67
CA PRO A 152 0.02 40.15 14.57
C PRO A 152 -0.07 41.47 13.78
N PRO A 153 -1.04 42.36 14.12
CA PRO A 153 -1.23 43.61 13.41
C PRO A 153 0.05 44.46 13.51
N ARG A 154 0.52 44.96 12.37
CA ARG A 154 1.68 45.87 12.32
C ARG A 154 1.38 47.12 13.14
N PRO A 155 2.31 47.59 14.00
CA PRO A 155 2.12 48.82 14.74
C PRO A 155 2.00 49.98 13.74
N ALA A 156 0.93 50.76 13.89
CA ALA A 156 0.75 52.01 13.16
C ALA A 156 1.85 52.98 13.61
N ASN A 157 2.79 53.26 12.73
CA ASN A 157 3.77 54.31 12.95
C ASN A 157 3.01 55.64 13.07
N ALA A 158 3.01 56.19 14.29
CA ALA A 158 2.62 57.57 14.55
C ALA A 158 3.51 58.51 13.74
N ARG A 159 2.89 59.37 12.95
CA ARG A 159 3.48 60.61 12.44
C ARG A 159 2.81 61.77 13.13
#